data_AF-A0A3B8VUH1-F1
#
_entry.id   AF-A0A3B8VUH1-F1
#
_cell.length_a   1.000
_cell.length_b   1.000
_cell.length_c   1.000
_cell.angle_alpha   90.00
_cell.angle_beta   90.00
_cell.angle_gamma   90.00
#
_symmetry.space_group_name_H-M   'P 1'
#
loop_
_entity.id
_entity.type
_entity.pdbx_description
1 polymer ?
#
loop_
_entity_poly.entity_id
_entity_poly.type
_entity_poly.pdbx_seq_one_letter_code
_entity_poly.pdbx_strand_id
1 'polypeptide(L)'
;VSFDDQTEGIWHTVTNIGLTGAFLGIKAAVPAMRRAGGGAIVNMGSLASNRSGGGSPAYGASKAGIVELTTQSAAKSYASDGIRCNMVSPGHVDTPFIRQDNAHSPN
;
A
#
# COMPACT_ATOMS: atom_id res chain seq x y z
N VAL A 1 15.19 -7.89 -7.89
CA VAL A 1 16.10 -7.15 -6.98
C VAL A 1 16.38 -8.09 -5.82
N SER A 2 17.64 -8.49 -5.63
CA SER A 2 18.03 -9.35 -4.51
C SER A 2 18.14 -8.52 -3.21
N PHE A 3 18.38 -9.18 -2.08
CA PHE A 3 18.75 -8.50 -0.84
C PHE A 3 20.11 -7.79 -0.97
N ASP A 4 21.04 -8.36 -1.74
CA ASP A 4 22.40 -7.82 -1.91
C ASP A 4 22.38 -6.47 -2.64
N ASP A 5 21.47 -6.30 -3.60
CA ASP A 5 21.31 -5.06 -4.36
C ASP A 5 20.47 -4.01 -3.62
N GLN A 6 19.77 -4.41 -2.54
CA GLN A 6 18.83 -3.55 -1.85
C GLN A 6 19.49 -2.83 -0.67
N THR A 7 20.00 -1.63 -0.94
CA THR A 7 20.56 -0.77 0.10
C THR A 7 19.52 -0.34 1.13
N GLU A 8 19.98 -0.01 2.34
CA GLU A 8 19.13 0.55 3.40
C GLU A 8 18.41 1.83 2.94
N GLY A 9 19.07 2.70 2.17
CA GLY A 9 18.45 3.91 1.62
C GLY A 9 17.27 3.60 0.67
N ILE A 10 17.41 2.57 -0.18
CA ILE A 10 16.32 2.11 -1.05
C ILE A 10 15.19 1.51 -0.20
N TRP A 11 15.53 0.71 0.83
CA TRP A 11 14.55 0.17 1.76
C TRP A 11 13.71 1.27 2.40
N HIS A 12 14.36 2.28 2.99
CA HIS A 12 13.66 3.41 3.62
C HIS A 12 12.82 4.18 2.62
N THR A 13 13.33 4.41 1.41
CA THR A 13 12.57 5.12 0.36
C THR A 13 11.28 4.38 0.03
N VAL A 14 11.36 3.08 -0.27
CA VAL A 14 10.20 2.28 -0.68
C VAL A 14 9.20 2.11 0.47
N THR A 15 9.67 1.81 1.67
CA THR A 15 8.78 1.64 2.83
C THR A 15 8.15 2.95 3.28
N ASN A 16 8.88 4.06 3.23
CA ASN A 16 8.34 5.37 3.58
C ASN A 16 7.24 5.81 2.60
N ILE A 17 7.44 5.58 1.30
CA ILE A 17 6.42 5.89 0.29
C ILE A 17 5.23 4.95 0.44
N GLY A 18 5.48 3.64 0.44
CA GLY A 18 4.43 2.64 0.30
C GLY A 18 3.65 2.32 1.58
N LEU A 19 4.26 2.48 2.76
CA LEU A 19 3.65 2.11 4.05
C LEU A 19 3.54 3.30 5.00
N THR A 20 4.64 4.00 5.28
CA THR A 20 4.61 5.17 6.17
C THR A 20 3.68 6.26 5.64
N GLY A 21 3.71 6.51 4.32
CA GLY A 21 2.83 7.46 3.66
C GLY A 21 1.34 7.13 3.85
N ALA A 22 0.96 5.85 3.75
CA ALA A 22 -0.41 5.42 3.99
C ALA A 22 -0.82 5.62 5.45
N PHE A 23 0.04 5.26 6.41
CA PHE A 23 -0.20 5.52 7.83
C PHE A 23 -0.42 7.00 8.12
N LEU A 24 0.45 7.87 7.59
CA LEU A 24 0.33 9.32 7.76
C LEU A 24 -0.93 9.88 7.09
N GLY A 25 -1.27 9.39 5.90
CA GLY A 25 -2.49 9.78 5.18
C GLY A 25 -3.76 9.44 5.97
N ILE A 26 -3.84 8.22 6.51
CA ILE A 26 -4.95 7.80 7.39
C ILE A 26 -5.02 8.73 8.61
N LYS A 27 -3.89 8.91 9.32
CA LYS A 27 -3.81 9.76 10.52
C LYS A 27 -4.29 11.18 10.25
N ALA A 28 -3.94 11.74 9.09
CA ALA A 28 -4.33 13.09 8.70
C ALA A 28 -5.81 13.21 8.28
N ALA A 29 -6.37 12.19 7.61
CA ALA A 29 -7.73 12.22 7.09
C ALA A 29 -8.81 11.98 8.16
N VAL A 30 -8.54 11.08 9.12
CA VAL A 30 -9.52 10.62 10.12
C VAL A 30 -10.19 11.76 10.90
N PRO A 31 -9.47 12.80 11.40
CA PRO A 31 -10.13 13.90 12.11
C PRO A 31 -11.21 14.62 11.27
N ALA A 32 -10.99 14.79 9.97
CA ALA A 32 -11.98 15.41 9.08
C ALA A 32 -13.16 14.48 8.82
N MET A 33 -12.90 13.19 8.61
CA MET A 33 -13.96 12.19 8.42
C MET A 33 -14.87 12.06 9.66
N ARG A 34 -14.29 12.12 10.87
CA ARG A 34 -15.07 12.14 12.13
C ARG A 34 -16.01 13.34 12.20
N ARG A 35 -15.54 14.54 11.84
CA ARG A 35 -16.38 15.74 11.79
C ARG A 35 -17.49 15.64 10.73
N ALA A 36 -17.22 14.92 9.64
CA ALA A 36 -18.20 14.65 8.59
C ALA A 36 -19.20 13.53 8.94
N GLY A 37 -19.02 12.84 10.07
CA GLY A 37 -19.89 11.74 10.50
C GLY A 37 -19.55 10.36 9.90
N GLY A 38 -18.41 10.23 9.24
CA GLY A 38 -17.93 8.97 8.68
C GLY A 38 -17.16 9.15 7.37
N GLY A 39 -16.81 8.02 6.74
CA GLY A 39 -16.08 8.06 5.47
C GLY A 39 -15.61 6.71 4.95
N ALA A 40 -14.85 6.76 3.86
CA ALA A 40 -14.21 5.60 3.28
C ALA A 40 -12.75 5.91 2.94
N ILE A 41 -11.84 5.05 3.39
CA ILE A 41 -10.43 5.05 3.03
C ILE A 41 -10.17 3.82 2.16
N VAL A 42 -9.52 4.04 1.01
CA VAL A 42 -9.10 2.97 0.10
C VAL A 42 -7.58 3.05 -0.09
N ASN A 43 -6.87 2.02 0.38
CA ASN A 43 -5.42 1.90 0.20
C ASN A 43 -5.05 1.02 -0.99
N MET A 44 -3.89 1.30 -1.57
CA MET A 44 -3.39 0.57 -2.74
C MET A 44 -2.42 -0.55 -2.34
N GLY A 45 -2.93 -1.78 -2.37
CA GLY A 45 -2.15 -3.02 -2.29
C GLY A 45 -1.46 -3.38 -3.61
N SER A 46 -1.19 -4.67 -3.78
CA SER A 46 -0.60 -5.28 -4.98
C SER A 46 -0.84 -6.80 -4.94
N LEU A 47 -0.62 -7.52 -6.04
CA LEU A 47 -0.45 -8.98 -5.97
C LEU A 47 0.65 -9.37 -4.97
N ALA A 48 1.70 -8.55 -4.85
CA ALA A 48 2.78 -8.72 -3.88
C ALA A 48 2.31 -8.61 -2.41
N SER A 49 1.09 -8.11 -2.15
CA SER A 49 0.51 -8.08 -0.80
C SER A 49 0.20 -9.48 -0.26
N ASN A 50 -0.16 -10.42 -1.14
CA ASN A 50 -0.71 -11.73 -0.75
C ASN A 50 0.03 -12.92 -1.38
N ARG A 51 0.96 -12.67 -2.30
CA ARG A 51 1.77 -13.70 -2.97
C ARG A 51 3.25 -13.38 -2.84
N SER A 52 4.04 -14.39 -2.49
CA SER A 52 5.50 -14.32 -2.60
C SER A 52 5.91 -14.36 -4.07
N GLY A 53 6.90 -13.55 -4.46
CA GLY A 53 7.53 -13.64 -5.78
C GLY A 53 7.42 -12.40 -6.69
N GLY A 54 6.93 -11.25 -6.21
CA GLY A 54 6.86 -10.01 -7.01
C GLY A 54 7.62 -8.84 -6.38
N GLY A 55 8.59 -8.26 -7.09
CA GLY A 55 9.27 -7.01 -6.73
C GLY A 55 10.49 -7.17 -5.82
N SER A 56 10.95 -6.04 -5.23
CA SER A 56 12.05 -6.02 -4.25
C SER A 56 11.57 -6.42 -2.85
N PRO A 57 12.48 -6.91 -1.97
CA PRO A 57 12.16 -7.16 -0.56
C PRO A 57 11.41 -6.01 0.14
N ALA A 58 11.81 -4.75 -0.06
CA ALA A 58 11.05 -3.61 0.52
C ALA A 58 9.66 -3.44 -0.09
N TYR A 59 9.51 -3.64 -1.40
CA TYR A 59 8.22 -3.50 -2.04
C TYR A 59 7.24 -4.56 -1.52
N GLY A 60 7.68 -5.82 -1.47
CA GLY A 60 6.89 -6.91 -0.89
C GLY A 60 6.52 -6.65 0.57
N ALA A 61 7.49 -6.30 1.41
CA ALA A 61 7.25 -5.99 2.82
C ALA A 61 6.28 -4.82 3.01
N SER A 62 6.46 -3.73 2.24
CA SER A 62 5.57 -2.57 2.28
C SER A 62 4.13 -2.94 1.86
N LYS A 63 3.97 -3.71 0.78
CA LYS A 63 2.64 -4.10 0.26
C LYS A 63 1.94 -5.14 1.12
N ALA A 64 2.67 -6.04 1.77
CA ALA A 64 2.11 -6.93 2.79
C ALA A 64 1.70 -6.13 4.04
N GLY A 65 2.52 -5.16 4.47
CA GLY A 65 2.22 -4.28 5.60
C GLY A 65 0.94 -3.47 5.40
N ILE A 66 0.63 -3.04 4.18
CA ILE A 66 -0.64 -2.37 3.84
C ILE A 66 -1.87 -3.24 4.17
N VAL A 67 -1.75 -4.58 4.08
CA VAL A 67 -2.87 -5.49 4.40
C VAL A 67 -3.26 -5.38 5.86
N GLU A 68 -2.28 -5.51 6.75
CA GLU A 68 -2.50 -5.38 8.19
C GLU A 68 -2.95 -3.96 8.53
N LEU A 69 -2.21 -2.94 8.06
CA LEU A 69 -2.47 -1.55 8.36
C LEU A 69 -3.92 -1.16 8.01
N THR A 70 -4.42 -1.67 6.88
CA THR A 70 -5.76 -1.35 6.40
C THR A 70 -6.84 -2.17 7.10
N THR A 71 -6.70 -3.49 7.10
CA THR A 71 -7.80 -4.41 7.46
C THR A 71 -7.88 -4.69 8.96
N GLN A 72 -6.75 -4.63 9.67
CA GLN A 72 -6.68 -4.94 11.09
C GLN A 72 -6.53 -3.67 11.89
N SER A 73 -5.53 -2.84 11.60
CA SER A 73 -5.30 -1.60 12.33
C SER A 73 -6.39 -0.56 12.04
N ALA A 74 -6.47 0.00 10.83
CA ALA A 74 -7.36 1.12 10.55
C ALA A 74 -8.85 0.74 10.56
N ALA A 75 -9.24 -0.34 9.87
CA ALA A 75 -10.64 -0.73 9.78
C ALA A 75 -11.26 -1.01 11.15
N LYS A 76 -10.54 -1.69 12.06
CA LYS A 76 -11.05 -1.97 13.41
C LYS A 76 -11.03 -0.74 14.30
N SER A 77 -9.97 0.08 14.24
CA SER A 77 -9.85 1.28 15.07
C SER A 77 -10.90 2.35 14.77
N TYR A 78 -11.38 2.44 13.53
CA TYR A 78 -12.28 3.51 13.11
C TYR A 78 -13.70 3.05 12.75
N ALA A 79 -14.03 1.78 13.00
CA ALA A 79 -15.36 1.22 12.73
C ALA A 79 -16.47 1.98 13.48
N SER A 80 -16.26 2.29 14.76
CA SER A 80 -17.23 3.03 15.58
C SER A 80 -17.42 4.47 15.13
N ASP A 81 -16.46 5.03 14.40
CA ASP A 81 -16.51 6.39 13.86
C ASP A 81 -17.26 6.46 12.51
N GLY A 82 -17.83 5.34 12.04
CA GLY A 82 -18.47 5.26 10.72
C GLY A 82 -17.48 5.33 9.56
N ILE A 83 -16.20 5.05 9.80
CA ILE A 83 -15.13 5.11 8.79
C ILE A 83 -14.77 3.69 8.35
N ARG A 84 -15.01 3.39 7.07
CA ARG A 84 -14.65 2.10 6.47
C ARG A 84 -13.26 2.17 5.85
N CYS A 85 -12.40 1.22 6.13
CA CYS A 85 -11.08 1.12 5.50
C CYS A 85 -10.99 -0.17 4.69
N ASN A 86 -10.67 -0.06 3.41
CA ASN A 86 -10.50 -1.18 2.49
C ASN A 86 -9.23 -1.00 1.66
N MET A 87 -8.79 -2.09 1.02
CA MET A 87 -7.68 -2.03 0.07
C MET A 87 -8.04 -2.72 -1.23
N VAL A 88 -7.41 -2.27 -2.31
CA VAL A 88 -7.46 -2.92 -3.62
C VAL A 88 -6.07 -3.43 -3.95
N SER A 89 -5.97 -4.67 -4.42
CA SER A 89 -4.70 -5.29 -4.85
C SER A 89 -4.71 -5.53 -6.35
N PRO A 90 -4.24 -4.56 -7.16
CA PRO A 90 -4.18 -4.74 -8.60
C PRO A 90 -3.13 -5.78 -9.00
N GLY A 91 -3.42 -6.45 -10.11
CA GLY A 91 -2.43 -7.19 -10.88
C GLY A 91 -1.63 -6.29 -11.80
N HIS A 92 -1.25 -6.82 -12.96
CA HIS A 92 -0.69 -5.99 -14.03
C HIS A 92 -1.78 -5.04 -14.55
N VAL A 93 -1.57 -3.75 -14.38
CA VAL A 93 -2.44 -2.69 -14.88
C VAL A 93 -1.66 -1.89 -15.89
N ASP A 94 -2.26 -1.68 -17.07
CA ASP A 94 -1.66 -0.91 -18.15
C ASP A 94 -1.49 0.55 -17.72
N THR A 95 -0.29 0.86 -17.24
CA THR A 95 0.15 2.16 -16.74
C THR A 95 1.57 2.41 -17.21
N PRO A 96 2.05 3.66 -17.24
CA PRO A 96 3.44 3.94 -17.59
C PRO A 96 4.46 3.12 -16.79
N PHE A 97 4.15 2.76 -15.54
CA PHE A 97 4.99 1.90 -14.70
C PHE A 97 5.25 0.52 -15.33
N ILE A 98 4.20 -0.14 -15.86
CA ILE A 98 4.35 -1.44 -16.54
C ILE A 98 4.90 -1.28 -17.95
N ARG A 99 4.54 -0.21 -18.67
CA ARG A 99 5.07 0.04 -20.03
C ARG A 99 6.57 0.31 -20.03
N GLN A 100 7.10 0.88 -18.94
CA GLN A 100 8.54 1.09 -18.75
C GLN A 100 9.29 -0.21 -18.36
N ASP A 101 8.56 -1.26 -17.97
CA ASP A 101 9.10 -2.59 -17.69
C ASP A 101 9.14 -3.42 -18.99
N ASN A 102 10.08 -3.04 -19.86
CA ASN A 102 10.19 -3.40 -21.29
C ASN A 102 10.35 -4.91 -21.62
N ALA A 103 10.14 -5.84 -20.68
CA ALA A 103 10.17 -7.29 -20.92
C ALA A 103 8.80 -7.97 -20.87
N HIS A 104 7.77 -7.33 -20.28
CA HIS A 104 6.49 -7.99 -19.95
C HIS A 104 5.23 -7.22 -20.36
N SER A 105 5.33 -6.20 -21.21
CA SER A 105 4.17 -5.48 -21.74
C SER A 105 3.96 -5.81 -23.23
N PRO A 106 3.04 -6.73 -23.60
CA PRO A 106 2.73 -7.06 -25.00
C PRO A 106 1.74 -6.09 -25.66
N ASN A 107 1.67 -4.84 -25.20
CA ASN A 107 0.85 -3.80 -25.83
C ASN A 107 1.70 -2.88 -26.70
#